data_AF-A0AAU8NBI4-F1
#
_entry.id   AF-A0AAU8NBI4-F1
#
_cell.length_a   1.000
_cell.length_b   1.000
_cell.length_c   1.000
_cell.angle_alpha   90.00
_cell.angle_beta   90.00
_cell.angle_gamma   90.00
#
_symmetry.space_group_name_H-M   'P 1'
#
loop_
_entity.id
_entity.type
_entity.pdbx_description
1 polymer ?
#
loop_
_entity_poly.entity_id
_entity_poly.type
_entity_poly.pdbx_seq_one_letter_code
_entity_poly.pdbx_strand_id
1 'polypeptide(L)'
;MLGRLSSGIYRKVNWIWVVAAAALFACFIAFILPWQAEKSKEAAGSGESPDSSFAYSADDLYRMAENYGEDGRSAYIQARFTFDMIWPLVYLFLLVVLISVLYRVLPAASRWRWLNLLPFLGWGLDILENLGASLVMSRYP
;
A
#
# COMPACT_ATOMS: atom_id res chain seq x y z
N MET A 1 13.72 -12.12 17.38
CA MET A 1 13.86 -10.82 16.69
C MET A 1 12.55 -10.02 16.69
N LEU A 2 11.45 -10.58 16.16
CA LEU A 2 10.14 -9.92 16.05
C LEU A 2 9.56 -9.40 17.38
N GLY A 3 9.68 -10.15 18.49
CA GLY A 3 9.18 -9.69 19.79
C GLY A 3 9.88 -8.43 20.32
N ARG A 4 11.18 -8.24 19.99
CA ARG A 4 11.92 -7.01 20.33
C ARG A 4 11.44 -5.83 19.47
N LEU A 5 11.13 -6.08 18.19
CA LEU A 5 10.59 -5.07 17.27
C LEU A 5 9.22 -4.59 17.75
N SER A 6 8.26 -5.50 17.95
CA SER A 6 6.91 -5.17 18.44
C SER A 6 6.97 -4.38 19.76
N SER A 7 7.72 -4.88 20.74
CA SER A 7 7.90 -4.19 22.04
C SER A 7 8.57 -2.82 21.88
N GLY A 8 9.51 -2.68 20.94
CA GLY A 8 10.15 -1.42 20.58
C GLY A 8 9.14 -0.38 20.08
N ILE A 9 8.20 -0.80 19.22
CA ILE A 9 7.13 0.06 18.70
C ILE A 9 6.24 0.55 19.85
N TYR A 10 5.77 -0.34 20.73
CA TYR A 10 4.93 0.03 21.87
C TYR A 10 5.58 1.07 22.79
N ARG A 11 6.91 1.00 22.99
CA ARG A 11 7.65 1.96 23.84
C ARG A 11 7.73 3.35 23.21
N LYS A 12 7.71 3.47 21.88
CA LYS A 12 7.88 4.75 21.16
C LYS A 12 6.55 5.42 20.83
N VAL A 13 5.55 4.64 20.40
CA VAL A 13 4.27 5.17 19.94
C VAL A 13 3.57 5.92 21.08
N ASN A 14 3.00 7.08 20.77
CA ASN A 14 2.21 7.91 21.66
C ASN A 14 1.21 8.71 20.81
N TRP A 15 0.40 9.57 21.42
CA TRP A 15 -0.63 10.32 20.70
C TRP A 15 -0.10 11.29 19.64
N ILE A 16 1.12 11.81 19.78
CA ILE A 16 1.75 12.65 18.74
C ILE A 16 1.94 11.82 17.47
N TRP A 17 2.39 10.57 17.59
CA TRP A 17 2.53 9.66 16.45
C TRP A 17 1.19 9.31 15.80
N VAL A 18 0.11 9.20 16.60
CA VAL A 18 -1.25 8.99 16.06
C VAL A 18 -1.68 10.17 15.21
N VAL A 19 -1.55 11.38 15.76
CA VAL A 19 -1.92 12.61 15.04
C VAL A 19 -1.05 12.78 13.79
N ALA A 20 0.25 12.56 13.89
CA ALA A 20 1.16 12.65 12.74
C ALA A 20 0.82 11.62 11.65
N ALA A 21 0.55 10.36 12.02
CA ALA A 21 0.18 9.32 11.07
C ALA A 21 -1.18 9.61 10.41
N ALA A 22 -2.17 10.05 11.18
CA ALA A 22 -3.49 10.40 10.67
C ALA A 22 -3.43 11.62 9.74
N ALA A 23 -2.68 12.66 10.11
CA ALA A 23 -2.48 13.83 9.27
C ALA A 23 -1.76 13.49 7.97
N LEU A 24 -0.67 12.71 8.03
CA LEU A 24 0.05 12.27 6.84
C LEU A 24 -0.85 11.43 5.91
N PHE A 25 -1.60 10.48 6.47
CA PHE A 25 -2.55 9.67 5.71
C PHE A 25 -3.65 10.53 5.06
N ALA A 26 -4.22 11.47 5.82
CA ALA A 26 -5.24 12.39 5.30
C ALA A 26 -4.71 13.26 4.16
N CYS A 27 -3.47 13.75 4.26
CA CYS A 27 -2.83 14.49 3.16
C CYS A 27 -2.67 13.63 1.89
N PHE A 28 -2.27 12.36 2.03
CA PHE A 28 -2.17 11.46 0.88
C PHE A 28 -3.53 11.23 0.21
N ILE A 29 -4.57 10.94 1.01
CA ILE A 29 -5.94 10.75 0.52
C ILE A 29 -6.47 12.01 -0.16
N ALA A 30 -6.22 13.19 0.41
CA ALA A 30 -6.78 14.45 -0.06
C ALA A 30 -6.06 15.01 -1.30
N PHE A 31 -4.75 14.80 -1.42
CA PHE A 31 -3.94 15.47 -2.45
C PHE A 31 -3.23 14.51 -3.41
N ILE A 32 -2.64 13.42 -2.91
CA ILE A 32 -1.77 12.56 -3.74
C ILE A 32 -2.59 11.55 -4.55
N LEU A 33 -3.53 10.84 -3.91
CA LEU A 33 -4.34 9.84 -4.60
C LEU A 33 -5.24 10.43 -5.70
N PRO A 34 -5.92 11.58 -5.50
CA PRO A 34 -6.73 12.17 -6.56
C PRO A 34 -5.88 12.60 -7.77
N TRP A 35 -4.73 13.25 -7.51
CA TRP A 35 -3.78 13.64 -8.56
C TRP A 35 -3.29 12.44 -9.36
N GLN A 36 -2.96 11.34 -8.68
CA GLN A 36 -2.52 10.13 -9.35
C GLN A 36 -3.64 9.46 -10.15
N ALA A 37 -4.86 9.44 -9.62
CA ALA A 37 -6.02 8.88 -10.31
C ALA A 37 -6.33 9.64 -11.61
N GLU A 38 -6.16 10.97 -11.62
CA GLU A 38 -6.27 11.79 -12.83
C GLU A 38 -5.20 11.42 -13.85
N LYS A 39 -3.92 11.37 -13.44
CA LYS A 39 -2.82 10.95 -14.32
C LYS A 39 -3.00 9.56 -14.91
N SER A 40 -3.44 8.60 -14.10
CA SER A 40 -3.69 7.23 -14.55
C SER A 40 -4.80 7.17 -15.60
N LYS A 41 -5.89 7.94 -15.43
CA LYS A 41 -6.98 8.02 -16.43
C LYS A 41 -6.50 8.62 -17.75
N GLU A 42 -5.67 9.66 -17.70
CA GLU A 42 -5.09 10.28 -18.90
C GLU A 42 -4.19 9.31 -19.67
N ALA A 43 -3.37 8.52 -18.96
CA ALA A 43 -2.39 7.63 -19.59
C ALA A 43 -2.98 6.29 -20.06
N ALA A 44 -3.90 5.70 -19.30
CA ALA A 44 -4.40 4.34 -19.55
C ALA A 44 -5.78 4.32 -20.23
N GLY A 45 -6.45 5.47 -20.39
CA GLY A 45 -7.78 5.61 -21.00
C GLY A 45 -8.92 4.94 -20.23
N SER A 46 -8.61 4.08 -19.26
CA SER A 46 -9.51 3.36 -18.39
C SER A 46 -9.13 3.57 -16.92
N GLY A 47 -10.10 3.55 -16.03
CA GLY A 47 -9.88 3.61 -14.58
C GLY A 47 -9.70 2.25 -13.92
N GLU A 48 -9.68 1.17 -14.72
CA GLU A 48 -9.54 -0.20 -14.23
C GLU A 48 -8.07 -0.48 -13.94
N SER A 49 -7.76 -1.10 -12.81
CA SER A 49 -6.40 -1.51 -12.44
C SER A 49 -6.39 -2.79 -11.60
N PRO A 50 -5.29 -3.56 -11.62
CA PRO A 50 -5.20 -4.80 -10.86
C PRO A 50 -5.44 -4.61 -9.35
N ASP A 51 -4.82 -3.60 -8.77
CA ASP A 51 -4.88 -3.24 -7.33
C ASP A 51 -6.22 -2.61 -6.90
N SER A 52 -7.04 -2.16 -7.85
CA SER A 52 -8.42 -1.71 -7.56
C SER A 52 -9.44 -2.86 -7.64
N SER A 53 -8.98 -4.05 -8.01
CA SER A 53 -9.81 -5.25 -8.15
C SER A 53 -9.61 -6.18 -6.95
N PHE A 54 -10.69 -6.64 -6.33
CA PHE A 54 -10.58 -7.59 -5.21
C PHE A 54 -10.02 -8.97 -5.65
N ALA A 55 -10.32 -9.37 -6.88
CA ALA A 55 -9.78 -10.56 -7.54
C ALA A 55 -9.80 -10.35 -9.05
N TYR A 56 -8.81 -10.90 -9.75
CA TYR A 56 -8.73 -10.89 -11.21
C TYR A 56 -8.06 -12.17 -11.72
N SER A 57 -8.40 -12.58 -12.95
CA SER A 57 -7.76 -13.67 -13.66
C SER A 57 -6.58 -13.19 -14.50
N ALA A 58 -5.77 -14.12 -15.02
CA ALA A 58 -4.71 -13.77 -15.97
C ALA A 58 -5.28 -13.08 -17.23
N ASP A 59 -6.43 -13.54 -17.73
CA ASP A 59 -7.09 -12.94 -18.90
C ASP A 59 -7.55 -11.51 -18.64
N ASP A 60 -7.99 -11.21 -17.40
CA ASP A 60 -8.32 -9.84 -17.00
C ASP A 60 -7.09 -8.95 -17.02
N LEU A 61 -5.96 -9.43 -16.49
CA LEU A 61 -4.71 -8.68 -16.47
C LEU A 61 -4.17 -8.44 -17.89
N TYR A 62 -4.25 -9.43 -18.78
CA TYR A 62 -3.87 -9.26 -20.18
C TYR A 62 -4.79 -8.29 -20.93
N ARG A 63 -6.09 -8.33 -20.64
CA ARG A 63 -7.04 -7.37 -21.21
C ARG A 63 -6.76 -5.95 -20.72
N MET A 64 -6.43 -5.76 -19.45
CA MET A 64 -5.98 -4.46 -18.92
C MET A 64 -4.71 -4.00 -19.65
N ALA A 65 -3.72 -4.88 -19.82
CA ALA A 65 -2.47 -4.57 -20.52
C ALA A 65 -2.69 -4.13 -21.97
N GLU A 66 -3.56 -4.81 -22.72
CA GLU A 66 -3.97 -4.42 -24.07
C GLU A 66 -4.66 -3.05 -24.07
N ASN A 67 -5.65 -2.86 -23.20
CA ASN A 67 -6.42 -1.62 -23.12
C ASN A 67 -5.56 -0.40 -22.79
N TYR A 68 -4.52 -0.58 -21.98
CA TYR A 68 -3.58 0.48 -21.61
C TYR A 68 -2.70 0.91 -22.79
N GLY A 69 -2.47 0.04 -23.78
CA GLY A 69 -1.49 0.26 -24.84
C GLY A 69 -0.04 0.33 -24.31
N GLU A 70 0.92 0.65 -25.17
CA GLU A 70 2.33 0.74 -24.78
C GLU A 70 2.59 1.88 -23.77
N ASP A 71 2.08 3.07 -24.08
CA ASP A 71 2.28 4.27 -23.25
C ASP A 71 1.62 4.14 -21.87
N GLY A 72 0.38 3.63 -21.81
CA GLY A 72 -0.33 3.43 -20.55
C GLY A 72 0.33 2.37 -19.67
N ARG A 73 0.88 1.29 -20.25
CA ARG A 73 1.66 0.28 -19.50
C ARG A 73 2.97 0.86 -18.96
N SER A 74 3.68 1.66 -19.75
CA SER A 74 4.89 2.35 -19.29
C SER A 74 4.57 3.31 -18.13
N ALA A 75 3.51 4.10 -18.26
CA ALA A 75 3.03 4.99 -17.21
C ALA A 75 2.60 4.21 -15.94
N TYR A 76 1.91 3.08 -16.10
CA TYR A 76 1.53 2.19 -15.00
C TYR A 76 2.74 1.71 -14.21
N ILE A 77 3.77 1.19 -14.90
CA ILE A 77 5.00 0.72 -14.27
C ILE A 77 5.68 1.86 -13.52
N GLN A 78 5.84 3.02 -14.15
CA GLN A 78 6.43 4.20 -13.51
C GLN A 78 5.68 4.59 -12.23
N ALA A 79 4.35 4.54 -12.26
CA ALA A 79 3.51 4.79 -11.09
C ALA A 79 3.85 3.84 -9.92
N ARG A 80 3.97 2.53 -10.18
CA ARG A 80 4.26 1.50 -9.15
C ARG A 80 5.62 1.64 -8.49
N PHE A 81 6.60 2.18 -9.21
CA PHE A 81 7.96 2.40 -8.69
C PHE A 81 8.25 3.85 -8.28
N THR A 82 7.21 4.69 -8.15
CA THR A 82 7.35 6.08 -7.69
C THR A 82 6.44 6.37 -6.51
N PHE A 83 5.25 6.95 -6.73
CA PHE A 83 4.35 7.32 -5.64
C PHE A 83 3.86 6.08 -4.87
N ASP A 84 3.65 4.97 -5.58
CA ASP A 84 3.04 3.76 -5.01
C ASP A 84 4.01 2.93 -4.16
N MET A 85 5.31 3.29 -4.16
CA MET A 85 6.23 2.78 -3.14
C MET A 85 6.03 3.46 -1.79
N ILE A 86 5.55 4.72 -1.80
CA ILE A 86 5.40 5.55 -0.62
C ILE A 86 4.02 5.34 0.00
N TRP A 87 2.98 5.19 -0.83
CA TRP A 87 1.60 4.99 -0.38
C TRP A 87 1.44 3.87 0.67
N PRO A 88 1.88 2.62 0.42
CA PRO A 88 1.71 1.52 1.37
C PRO A 88 2.59 1.70 2.62
N LEU A 89 3.66 2.52 2.57
CA LEU A 89 4.44 2.89 3.76
C LEU A 89 3.69 3.87 4.66
N VAL A 90 2.97 4.84 4.08
CA VAL A 90 2.09 5.76 4.83
C VAL A 90 0.98 4.96 5.50
N TYR A 91 0.38 4.02 4.77
CA TYR A 91 -0.67 3.17 5.31
C TYR A 91 -0.16 2.19 6.37
N LEU A 92 1.00 1.56 6.14
CA LEU A 92 1.72 0.74 7.11
C LEU A 92 1.96 1.52 8.41
N PHE A 93 2.49 2.74 8.31
CA PHE A 93 2.78 3.58 9.46
C PHE A 93 1.52 3.89 10.27
N LEU A 94 0.42 4.27 9.61
CA LEU A 94 -0.87 4.49 10.25
C LEU A 94 -1.35 3.24 11.00
N LEU A 95 -1.42 2.09 10.32
CA LEU A 95 -1.95 0.86 10.91
C LEU A 95 -1.08 0.37 12.08
N VAL A 96 0.24 0.41 11.96
CA VAL A 96 1.16 0.04 13.05
C VAL A 96 0.92 0.90 14.29
N VAL A 97 0.77 2.22 14.11
CA VAL A 97 0.51 3.15 15.20
C VAL A 97 -0.86 2.88 15.85
N LEU A 98 -1.93 2.79 15.05
CA LEU A 98 -3.29 2.58 15.55
C LEU A 98 -3.43 1.25 16.29
N ILE A 99 -2.91 0.15 15.73
CA ILE A 99 -2.94 -1.16 16.37
C ILE A 99 -2.10 -1.13 17.67
N SER A 100 -0.95 -0.44 17.66
CA SER A 100 -0.11 -0.29 18.86
C SER A 100 -0.75 0.55 19.96
N VAL A 101 -1.67 1.46 19.63
CA VAL A 101 -2.45 2.18 20.65
C VAL A 101 -3.60 1.31 21.15
N LEU A 102 -4.36 0.72 20.22
CA LEU A 102 -5.51 -0.13 20.51
C LEU A 102 -5.16 -1.29 21.46
N TYR A 103 -4.09 -2.02 21.17
CA TYR A 103 -3.69 -3.20 21.94
C TYR A 103 -2.77 -2.88 23.14
N ARG A 104 -2.47 -1.59 23.41
CA ARG A 104 -1.62 -1.19 24.54
C ARG A 104 -2.24 -1.50 25.90
N VAL A 105 -3.56 -1.53 25.98
CA VAL A 105 -4.30 -1.83 27.21
C VAL A 105 -4.08 -3.27 27.70
N LEU A 106 -3.69 -4.18 26.80
CA LEU A 106 -3.43 -5.57 27.16
C LEU A 106 -2.11 -5.71 27.94
N PRO A 107 -1.92 -6.76 28.75
CA PRO A 107 -0.64 -7.03 29.41
C PRO A 107 0.53 -7.15 28.41
N ALA A 108 1.74 -6.78 28.82
CA ALA A 108 2.93 -6.85 27.97
C ALA A 108 3.24 -8.27 27.46
N ALA A 109 2.86 -9.30 28.23
CA ALA A 109 3.00 -10.71 27.85
C ALA A 109 1.92 -11.20 26.86
N SER A 110 0.89 -10.39 26.57
CA SER A 110 -0.21 -10.80 25.69
C SER A 110 0.26 -11.00 24.25
N ARG A 111 0.02 -12.19 23.69
CA ARG A 111 0.32 -12.52 22.29
C ARG A 111 -0.39 -11.60 21.29
N TRP A 112 -1.53 -11.05 21.66
CA TRP A 112 -2.32 -10.15 20.80
C TRP A 112 -1.60 -8.83 20.50
N ARG A 113 -0.63 -8.43 21.33
CA ARG A 113 0.22 -7.27 21.03
C ARG A 113 1.07 -7.44 19.77
N TRP A 114 1.29 -8.68 19.30
CA TRP A 114 2.05 -8.93 18.07
C TRP A 114 1.29 -8.54 16.80
N LEU A 115 -0.02 -8.29 16.89
CA LEU A 115 -0.81 -7.82 15.75
C LEU A 115 -0.34 -6.48 15.21
N ASN A 116 0.42 -5.69 15.98
CA ASN A 116 1.02 -4.46 15.47
C ASN A 116 2.09 -4.70 14.39
N LEU A 117 2.52 -5.95 14.18
CA LEU A 117 3.40 -6.34 13.09
C LEU A 117 2.64 -6.88 11.86
N LEU A 118 1.34 -7.17 11.98
CA LEU A 118 0.54 -7.68 10.85
C LEU A 118 0.58 -6.76 9.62
N PRO A 119 0.55 -5.41 9.76
CA PRO A 119 0.62 -4.52 8.60
C PRO A 119 1.88 -4.67 7.74
N PHE A 120 3.00 -5.15 8.30
CA PHE A 120 4.21 -5.40 7.51
C PHE A 120 4.02 -6.53 6.49
N LEU A 121 3.16 -7.52 6.79
CA LEU A 121 2.78 -8.54 5.83
C LEU A 121 1.96 -7.92 4.68
N GLY A 122 1.00 -7.06 5.02
CA GLY A 122 0.19 -6.34 4.03
C GLY A 122 1.07 -5.50 3.09
N TRP A 123 1.99 -4.71 3.65
CA TRP A 123 2.98 -3.96 2.86
C TRP A 123 3.82 -4.87 1.96
N GLY A 124 4.27 -6.03 2.46
CA GLY A 124 5.02 -6.98 1.63
C GLY A 124 4.22 -7.56 0.48
N LEU A 125 2.93 -7.89 0.70
CA LEU A 125 2.05 -8.42 -0.34
C LEU A 125 1.74 -7.38 -1.42
N ASP A 126 1.52 -6.12 -1.02
CA ASP A 126 1.32 -4.99 -1.94
C ASP A 126 2.53 -4.81 -2.89
N ILE A 127 3.76 -4.83 -2.35
CA ILE A 127 4.97 -4.76 -3.18
C ILE A 127 5.08 -5.96 -4.14
N LEU A 128 4.72 -7.17 -3.69
CA LEU A 128 4.75 -8.36 -4.55
C LEU A 128 3.71 -8.29 -5.68
N GLU A 129 2.52 -7.80 -5.39
CA GLU A 129 1.49 -7.54 -6.41
C GLU A 129 1.99 -6.52 -7.42
N ASN A 130 2.52 -5.39 -6.96
CA ASN A 130 3.03 -4.33 -7.81
C ASN A 130 4.17 -4.80 -8.72
N LEU A 131 5.08 -5.64 -8.20
CA LEU A 131 6.12 -6.30 -8.98
C LEU A 131 5.55 -7.26 -10.03
N GLY A 132 4.60 -8.11 -9.63
CA GLY A 132 3.97 -9.10 -10.51
C GLY A 132 3.20 -8.46 -11.66
N ALA A 133 2.33 -7.49 -11.35
CA ALA A 133 1.57 -6.75 -12.35
C ALA A 133 2.52 -5.98 -13.29
N SER A 134 3.53 -5.29 -12.76
CA SER A 134 4.50 -4.56 -13.57
C SER A 134 5.30 -5.47 -14.50
N LEU A 135 5.64 -6.68 -14.06
CA LEU A 135 6.32 -7.67 -14.90
C LEU A 135 5.44 -8.07 -16.09
N VAL A 136 4.16 -8.36 -15.86
CA VAL A 136 3.21 -8.66 -16.94
C VAL A 136 3.07 -7.48 -17.90
N MET A 137 2.87 -6.27 -17.37
CA MET A 137 2.78 -5.05 -18.17
C MET A 137 4.03 -4.82 -19.03
N SER A 138 5.22 -5.11 -18.50
CA SER A 138 6.49 -4.94 -19.23
C SER A 138 6.73 -5.96 -20.34
N ARG A 139 6.13 -7.15 -20.21
CA ARG A 139 6.35 -8.28 -21.12
C ARG A 139 5.32 -8.37 -22.23
N TYR A 140 4.17 -7.72 -22.05
CA TYR A 140 3.07 -7.73 -23.01
C TYR A 140 3.42 -6.98 -24.33
N PRO A 141 2.83 -7.33 -25.48
CA PRO A 141 2.17 -8.61 -25.74
C PRO A 141 3.13 -9.79 -25.60
#